data_AF-A0A9Q2I9W0-F1
#
_entry.id   AF-A0A9Q2I9W0-F1
#
_cell.length_a   1.000
_cell.length_b   1.000
_cell.length_c   1.000
_cell.angle_alpha   90.00
_cell.angle_beta   90.00
_cell.angle_gamma   90.00
#
_symmetry.space_group_name_H-M   'P 1'
#
loop_
_entity.id
_entity.type
_entity.pdbx_description
1 polymer ?
#
loop_
_entity_poly.entity_id
_entity_poly.type
_entity_poly.pdbx_seq_one_letter_code
_entity_poly.pdbx_strand_id
1 'polypeptide(L)'
;MKEKTLLNPTLVERLTELNGRGMSKSDMARIAGVTPQSVNGWFKKGVISKKSALAVADAAGVSVPWLLGEDVNEKNGLKADEQRLLELYRQLPEEEQKNMLRIFALRLKELDELYEKYIKGRIRTSED
;
A
#
# COMPACT_ATOMS: atom_id res chain seq x y z
N MET A 1 -12.16 32.32 1.80
CA MET A 1 -11.17 31.25 2.06
C MET A 1 -10.70 30.74 0.71
N LYS A 2 -9.39 30.70 0.42
CA LYS A 2 -8.90 30.10 -0.84
C LYS A 2 -9.09 28.58 -0.74
N GLU A 3 -9.91 28.00 -1.62
CA GLU A 3 -9.95 26.55 -1.80
C GLU A 3 -8.54 26.05 -2.06
N LYS A 4 -8.07 25.09 -1.26
CA LYS A 4 -6.80 24.41 -1.54
C LYS A 4 -7.04 23.48 -2.72
N THR A 5 -6.71 23.96 -3.92
CA THR A 5 -6.76 23.17 -5.14
C THR A 5 -5.80 21.99 -5.03
N LEU A 6 -6.32 20.78 -5.03
CA LEU A 6 -5.55 19.55 -5.18
C LEU A 6 -5.12 19.41 -6.64
N LEU A 7 -3.82 19.23 -6.89
CA LEU A 7 -3.28 19.13 -8.26
C LEU A 7 -3.61 17.78 -8.91
N ASN A 8 -3.56 16.71 -8.12
CA ASN A 8 -3.98 15.38 -8.55
C ASN A 8 -4.79 14.72 -7.43
N PRO A 9 -6.13 14.84 -7.46
CA PRO A 9 -7.02 14.21 -6.48
C PRO A 9 -6.89 12.68 -6.45
N THR A 10 -6.73 12.05 -7.62
CA THR A 10 -6.62 10.59 -7.74
C THR A 10 -5.36 10.05 -7.07
N LEU A 11 -4.22 10.75 -7.18
CA LEU A 11 -3.00 10.39 -6.43
C LEU A 11 -3.28 10.38 -4.91
N VAL A 12 -4.02 11.37 -4.40
CA VAL A 12 -4.36 11.42 -2.97
C VAL A 12 -5.28 10.26 -2.58
N GLU A 13 -6.25 9.93 -3.43
CA GLU A 13 -7.12 8.77 -3.25
C GLU A 13 -6.31 7.47 -3.20
N ARG A 14 -5.41 7.23 -4.15
CA ARG A 14 -4.55 6.03 -4.19
C ARG A 14 -3.61 5.96 -3.00
N LEU A 15 -2.98 7.07 -2.59
CA LEU A 15 -2.18 7.11 -1.37
C LEU A 15 -3.03 6.83 -0.12
N THR A 16 -4.28 7.26 -0.10
CA THR A 16 -5.21 6.97 1.00
C THR A 16 -5.60 5.49 1.03
N GLU A 17 -5.83 4.89 -0.14
CA GLU A 17 -6.08 3.46 -0.31
C GLU A 17 -4.89 2.63 0.21
N LEU A 18 -3.66 2.97 -0.19
CA LEU A 18 -2.45 2.31 0.31
C LEU A 18 -2.29 2.43 1.83
N ASN A 19 -2.64 3.59 2.40
CA ASN A 19 -2.65 3.79 3.84
C ASN A 19 -3.70 2.93 4.55
N GLY A 20 -4.86 2.70 3.93
CA GLY A 20 -5.87 1.75 4.42
C GLY A 20 -5.42 0.29 4.36
N ARG A 21 -4.52 -0.06 3.44
CA ARG A 21 -3.91 -1.39 3.28
C ARG A 21 -2.72 -1.65 4.22
N GLY A 22 -2.47 -0.75 5.18
CA GLY A 22 -1.43 -0.92 6.20
C GLY A 22 -0.09 -0.21 5.90
N MET A 23 0.07 0.46 4.75
CA MET A 23 1.25 1.29 4.48
C MET A 23 1.08 2.67 5.11
N SER A 24 1.52 2.86 6.35
CA SER A 24 1.33 4.15 7.04
C SER A 24 2.10 5.29 6.36
N LYS A 25 1.69 6.55 6.61
CA LYS A 25 2.45 7.74 6.15
C LYS A 25 3.91 7.75 6.61
N SER A 26 4.18 7.18 7.78
CA SER A 26 5.54 7.02 8.31
C SER A 26 6.34 5.98 7.52
N ASP A 27 5.69 4.90 7.10
CA ASP A 27 6.30 3.90 6.23
C ASP A 27 6.59 4.47 4.85
N MET A 28 5.65 5.23 4.27
CA MET A 28 5.84 5.94 3.00
C MET A 28 7.05 6.88 3.05
N ALA A 29 7.23 7.63 4.15
CA ALA A 29 8.37 8.51 4.34
C ALA A 29 9.69 7.73 4.36
N ARG A 30 9.72 6.63 5.11
CA ARG A 30 10.88 5.73 5.24
C ARG A 30 11.26 5.08 3.91
N ILE A 31 10.27 4.51 3.22
CA ILE A 31 10.41 3.83 1.92
C ILE A 31 10.94 4.80 0.87
N ALA A 32 10.35 6.00 0.79
CA ALA A 32 10.75 6.99 -0.20
C ALA A 32 12.03 7.75 0.17
N GLY A 33 12.57 7.56 1.38
CA GLY A 33 13.73 8.28 1.89
C GLY A 33 13.50 9.79 2.03
N VAL A 34 12.29 10.18 2.45
CA VAL A 34 11.87 11.59 2.62
C VAL A 34 11.37 11.85 4.03
N THR A 35 11.09 13.11 4.35
CA THR A 35 10.54 13.49 5.66
C THR A 35 9.02 13.26 5.73
N PRO A 36 8.43 13.03 6.92
CA PRO A 36 6.98 12.94 7.09
C PRO A 36 6.23 14.19 6.61
N GLN A 37 6.87 15.36 6.64
CA GLN A 37 6.35 16.62 6.11
C GLN A 37 6.16 16.56 4.59
N SER A 38 7.09 15.93 3.86
CA SER A 38 6.94 15.69 2.42
C SER A 38 5.71 14.84 2.14
N VAL A 39 5.53 13.74 2.88
CA VAL A 39 4.35 12.86 2.75
C VAL A 39 3.06 13.62 3.02
N ASN A 40 2.99 14.39 4.10
CA ASN A 40 1.83 15.24 4.39
C ASN A 40 1.57 16.26 3.27
N GLY A 41 2.62 16.73 2.59
CA GLY A 41 2.52 17.55 1.38
C GLY A 41 1.84 16.80 0.22
N TRP A 42 2.16 15.52 0.02
CA TRP A 42 1.55 14.69 -1.03
C TRP A 42 0.05 14.59 -0.85
N PHE A 43 -0.43 14.27 0.35
CA PHE A 43 -1.87 14.19 0.66
C PHE A 43 -2.59 15.53 0.60
N LYS A 44 -1.89 16.65 0.85
CA LYS A 44 -2.51 17.99 0.86
C LYS A 44 -2.51 18.68 -0.50
N LYS A 45 -1.56 18.34 -1.38
CA LYS A 45 -1.33 19.04 -2.66
C LYS A 45 -1.53 18.13 -3.86
N GLY A 46 -1.50 16.80 -3.69
CA GLY A 46 -1.54 15.84 -4.79
C GLY A 46 -0.29 15.90 -5.66
N VAL A 47 0.89 16.02 -5.05
CA VAL A 47 2.18 16.00 -5.78
C VAL A 47 3.16 15.06 -5.12
N ILE A 48 3.89 14.30 -5.93
CA ILE A 48 4.93 13.37 -5.48
C ILE A 48 6.08 13.42 -6.48
N SER A 49 7.32 13.26 -6.01
CA SER A 49 8.47 13.18 -6.91
C SER A 49 8.49 11.84 -7.65
N LYS A 50 9.08 11.79 -8.86
CA LYS A 50 9.24 10.53 -9.61
C LYS A 50 9.94 9.45 -8.78
N LYS A 51 11.02 9.81 -8.06
CA LYS A 51 11.77 8.88 -7.20
C LYS A 51 10.89 8.33 -6.08
N SER A 52 10.13 9.20 -5.41
CA SER A 52 9.22 8.80 -4.33
C SER A 52 8.06 7.95 -4.85
N ALA A 53 7.50 8.28 -6.01
CA ALA A 53 6.43 7.50 -6.63
C ALA A 53 6.89 6.09 -6.99
N LEU A 54 8.09 5.95 -7.58
CA LEU A 54 8.70 4.65 -7.85
C LEU A 54 8.88 3.82 -6.58
N ALA A 55 9.46 4.40 -5.53
CA ALA A 55 9.71 3.69 -4.28
C ALA A 55 8.41 3.27 -3.58
N VAL A 56 7.41 4.15 -3.52
CA VAL A 56 6.11 3.85 -2.90
C VAL A 56 5.36 2.79 -3.72
N ALA A 57 5.31 2.92 -5.05
CA ALA A 57 4.64 1.95 -5.91
C ALA A 57 5.28 0.56 -5.81
N ASP A 58 6.61 0.50 -5.84
CA ASP A 58 7.36 -0.74 -5.68
C ASP A 58 7.15 -1.35 -4.30
N ALA A 59 7.19 -0.60 -3.20
CA ALA A 59 6.89 -1.17 -1.89
C ALA A 59 5.42 -1.61 -1.75
N ALA A 60 4.49 -0.95 -2.45
CA ALA A 60 3.07 -1.17 -2.33
C ALA A 60 2.51 -2.29 -3.22
N GLY A 61 3.28 -2.82 -4.17
CA GLY A 61 2.73 -3.83 -5.10
C GLY A 61 1.82 -3.21 -6.16
N VAL A 62 2.11 -1.98 -6.60
CA VAL A 62 1.29 -1.30 -7.61
C VAL A 62 2.18 -0.69 -8.68
N SER A 63 1.61 -0.39 -9.84
CA SER A 63 2.32 0.34 -10.89
C SER A 63 2.34 1.84 -10.60
N VAL A 64 3.39 2.52 -11.05
CA VAL A 64 3.48 4.00 -10.96
C VAL A 64 2.33 4.69 -11.70
N PRO A 65 1.92 4.28 -12.92
CA PRO A 65 0.77 4.86 -13.59
C PRO A 65 -0.51 4.77 -12.75
N TRP A 66 -0.78 3.61 -12.13
CA TRP A 66 -1.94 3.46 -11.21
C TRP A 66 -1.88 4.45 -10.06
N LEU A 67 -0.71 4.55 -9.41
CA LEU A 67 -0.50 5.46 -8.27
C LEU A 67 -0.72 6.92 -8.67
N LEU A 68 -0.34 7.29 -9.90
CA LEU A 68 -0.51 8.64 -10.43
C LEU A 68 -1.91 8.90 -11.02
N GLY A 69 -2.80 7.89 -10.99
CA GLY A 69 -4.19 8.02 -11.41
C GLY A 69 -4.45 7.76 -12.89
N GLU A 70 -3.49 7.16 -13.61
CA GLU A 70 -3.73 6.66 -14.96
C GLU A 70 -4.61 5.42 -14.92
N ASP A 71 -5.46 5.28 -15.94
CA ASP A 71 -6.30 4.10 -16.11
C ASP A 71 -5.44 2.92 -16.58
N VAL A 72 -5.08 2.04 -15.66
CA VAL A 72 -4.30 0.83 -15.95
C VAL A 72 -5.22 -0.38 -16.03
N ASN A 73 -5.20 -1.06 -17.17
CA ASN A 73 -5.79 -2.39 -17.29
C ASN A 73 -5.12 -3.35 -16.29
N GLU A 74 -5.89 -4.30 -15.74
CA GLU A 74 -5.45 -5.29 -14.72
C GLU A 74 -4.12 -6.00 -15.05
N LYS A 75 -3.76 -6.13 -16.33
CA LYS A 75 -2.52 -6.76 -16.78
C LYS A 75 -1.26 -5.90 -16.63
N ASN A 76 -1.39 -4.56 -16.59
CA ASN A 76 -0.24 -3.64 -16.58
C ASN A 76 0.11 -3.11 -15.18
N GLY A 77 -0.72 -3.43 -14.17
CA GLY A 77 -0.59 -2.93 -12.80
C GLY A 77 0.18 -3.85 -11.83
N LEU A 78 0.31 -5.13 -12.17
CA LEU A 78 0.80 -6.18 -11.28
C LEU A 78 2.31 -6.37 -11.41
N LYS A 79 2.99 -6.57 -10.29
CA LYS A 79 4.38 -7.03 -10.25
C LYS A 79 4.53 -8.44 -10.82
N ALA A 80 5.75 -8.84 -11.15
CA ALA A 80 6.02 -10.14 -11.76
C ALA A 80 5.57 -11.33 -10.89
N ASP A 81 5.73 -11.24 -9.57
CA ASP A 81 5.28 -12.25 -8.61
C ASP A 81 3.75 -12.28 -8.47
N GLU A 82 3.09 -11.12 -8.48
CA GLU A 82 1.63 -11.00 -8.48
C GLU A 82 1.00 -11.57 -9.76
N GLN A 83 1.62 -11.29 -10.92
CA GLN A 83 1.23 -11.91 -12.20
C GLN A 83 1.37 -13.43 -12.12
N ARG A 84 2.50 -13.91 -11.58
CA ARG A 84 2.74 -15.34 -11.42
C ARG A 84 1.74 -15.99 -10.46
N LEU A 85 1.40 -15.33 -9.37
CA LEU A 85 0.38 -15.79 -8.43
C LEU A 85 -0.98 -15.91 -9.14
N LEU A 86 -1.38 -14.89 -9.90
CA LEU A 86 -2.64 -14.88 -10.61
C LEU A 86 -2.71 -15.95 -11.70
N GLU A 87 -1.61 -16.20 -12.43
CA GLU A 87 -1.49 -17.30 -13.37
C GLU A 87 -1.72 -18.66 -12.72
N LEU A 88 -1.09 -18.91 -11.57
CA LEU A 88 -1.23 -20.17 -10.82
C LEU A 88 -2.64 -20.31 -10.24
N TYR A 89 -3.16 -19.25 -9.64
CA TYR A 89 -4.49 -19.22 -9.04
C TYR A 89 -5.59 -19.56 -10.06
N ARG A 90 -5.52 -19.01 -11.28
CA ARG A 90 -6.49 -19.26 -12.36
C ARG A 90 -6.48 -20.69 -12.90
N GLN A 91 -5.41 -21.45 -12.64
CA GLN A 91 -5.33 -22.87 -13.01
C GLN A 91 -5.97 -23.79 -11.98
N LEU A 92 -6.29 -23.29 -10.78
CA LEU A 92 -6.90 -24.09 -9.72
C LEU A 92 -8.41 -24.28 -9.96
N PRO A 93 -8.98 -25.44 -9.58
CA PRO A 93 -10.43 -25.60 -9.45
C PRO A 93 -11.04 -24.60 -8.48
N GLU A 94 -12.33 -24.28 -8.63
CA GLU A 94 -13.00 -23.23 -7.85
C GLU A 94 -12.91 -23.44 -6.33
N GLU A 95 -13.03 -24.68 -5.87
CA GLU A 95 -12.91 -25.02 -4.45
C GLU A 95 -11.50 -24.74 -3.90
N GLU A 96 -10.46 -25.02 -4.69
CA GLU A 96 -9.08 -24.73 -4.31
C GLU A 96 -8.77 -23.23 -4.37
N GLN A 97 -9.37 -22.49 -5.31
CA GLN A 97 -9.30 -21.03 -5.32
C GLN A 97 -9.85 -20.43 -4.01
N LYS A 98 -11.05 -20.87 -3.58
CA LYS A 98 -11.66 -20.45 -2.30
C LYS A 98 -10.78 -20.85 -1.11
N ASN A 99 -10.23 -22.05 -1.12
CA ASN A 99 -9.32 -22.53 -0.07
C ASN A 99 -8.06 -21.66 0.02
N MET A 100 -7.45 -21.29 -1.11
CA MET A 100 -6.27 -20.44 -1.11
C MET A 100 -6.55 -19.04 -0.56
N LEU A 101 -7.68 -18.43 -0.94
CA LEU A 101 -8.09 -17.15 -0.36
C LEU A 101 -8.31 -17.24 1.16
N ARG A 102 -8.92 -18.32 1.64
CA ARG A 102 -9.08 -18.57 3.08
C ARG A 102 -7.73 -18.67 3.80
N ILE A 103 -6.77 -19.38 3.21
CA ILE A 103 -5.42 -19.53 3.77
C ILE A 103 -4.73 -18.17 3.87
N PHE A 104 -4.78 -17.35 2.82
CA PHE A 104 -4.22 -15.99 2.86
C PHE A 104 -4.86 -15.14 3.95
N ALA A 105 -6.20 -15.19 4.09
CA ALA A 105 -6.90 -14.45 5.13
C ALA A 105 -6.49 -14.87 6.55
N LEU A 106 -6.34 -16.18 6.80
CA LEU A 106 -5.87 -16.69 8.09
C LEU A 106 -4.45 -16.19 8.40
N ARG A 107 -3.55 -16.20 7.42
CA ARG A 107 -2.17 -15.74 7.60
C ARG A 107 -2.08 -14.25 7.89
N LEU A 108 -2.89 -13.42 7.22
CA LEU A 108 -2.97 -11.99 7.52
C LEU A 108 -3.43 -11.76 8.97
N LYS A 109 -4.47 -12.47 9.40
CA LYS A 109 -4.96 -12.38 10.79
C LYS A 109 -3.90 -12.78 11.81
N GLU A 110 -3.17 -13.87 11.58
CA GLU A 110 -2.06 -14.30 12.44
C GLU A 110 -0.97 -13.23 12.56
N LEU A 111 -0.63 -12.56 11.45
CA LEU A 111 0.35 -11.48 11.43
C LEU A 111 -0.16 -10.24 12.17
N ASP A 112 -1.41 -9.85 11.97
CA ASP A 112 -2.02 -8.72 12.68
C ASP A 112 -2.00 -8.94 14.21
N GLU A 113 -2.36 -10.15 14.66
CA GLU A 113 -2.30 -10.54 16.08
C GLU A 113 -0.87 -10.52 16.63
N LEU A 114 0.12 -10.92 15.83
CA LEU A 114 1.54 -10.84 16.19
C LEU A 114 1.97 -9.38 16.36
N TYR A 115 1.68 -8.52 15.38
CA TYR A 115 2.02 -7.10 15.42
C TYR A 115 1.41 -6.38 16.62
N GLU A 116 0.12 -6.64 16.91
CA GLU A 116 -0.56 -6.12 18.09
C GLU A 116 0.17 -6.48 19.40
N LYS A 117 0.62 -7.73 19.53
CA LYS A 117 1.41 -8.17 20.69
C LYS A 117 2.76 -7.45 20.78
N TYR A 118 3.47 -7.30 19.67
CA TYR A 118 4.78 -6.62 19.65
C TYR A 118 4.67 -5.11 19.93
N ILE A 119 3.65 -4.44 19.41
CA ILE A 119 3.42 -3.00 19.65
C ILE A 119 3.00 -2.77 21.10
N LYS A 120 2.08 -3.58 21.65
CA LYS A 120 1.68 -3.50 23.07
C LYS A 120 2.85 -3.79 24.02
N GLY A 121 3.72 -4.72 23.67
CA GLY A 121 4.93 -5.04 24.46
C GLY A 121 5.91 -3.87 24.57
N ARG A 122 6.03 -3.05 23.53
CA ARG A 122 6.89 -1.84 23.52
C ARG A 122 6.30 -0.68 24.33
N ILE A 123 4.99 -0.47 24.29
CA ILE A 123 4.35 0.61 25.06
C ILE A 123 4.52 0.35 26.57
N ARG A 124 4.40 -0.91 26.99
CA ARG A 124 4.54 -1.32 28.40
C ARG A 124 5.97 -1.21 28.94
N THR A 125 6.99 -1.30 28.09
CA THR A 125 8.41 -1.18 28.48
C THR A 125 8.93 0.26 28.48
N SER A 126 8.13 1.22 28.00
CA SER A 126 8.44 2.65 28.05
C SER A 126 7.77 3.41 29.21
N GLU A 127 6.98 2.71 30.03
CA GLU A 127 6.28 3.27 31.21
C GLU A 127 6.87 2.79 32.56
N ASP A 128 7.92 1.96 32.53
CA ASP A 128 8.73 1.54 33.69
C ASP A 128 10.13 2.17 33.64
#